data_AF-A0AAD0SJV9-F1
#
_entry.id   AF-A0AAD0SJV9-F1
#
_cell.length_a   1.000
_cell.length_b   1.000
_cell.length_c   1.000
_cell.angle_alpha   90.00
_cell.angle_beta   90.00
_cell.angle_gamma   90.00
#
_symmetry.space_group_name_H-M   'P 1'
#
loop_
_entity.id
_entity.type
_entity.pdbx_description
1 polymer ?
#
loop_
_entity_poly.entity_id
_entity_poly.type
_entity_poly.pdbx_seq_one_letter_code
_entity_poly.pdbx_strand_id
1 'polypeptide(L)'
;MLKFGSLVLVATAFVFVACSGGTPKCSDEITKNLVIDIAKDELTSQGMSYLIPLLKFEVDTIRTTKYDKNIDRYECAANFIMTGENDTSTLPITYTVESTDKKDEFYVNVYGF
;
A
#
# COMPACT_ATOMS: atom_id res chain seq x y z
N MET A 1 31.02 4.37 -5.13
CA MET A 1 30.27 3.20 -5.63
C MET A 1 29.43 2.66 -4.49
N LEU A 2 28.18 3.11 -4.37
CA LEU A 2 27.24 2.58 -3.38
C LEU A 2 26.48 1.42 -4.02
N LYS A 3 26.79 0.19 -3.60
CA LYS A 3 26.01 -0.99 -3.95
C LYS A 3 24.72 -0.97 -3.13
N PHE A 4 23.64 -0.46 -3.71
CA PHE A 4 22.29 -0.68 -3.20
C PHE A 4 21.94 -2.15 -3.43
N GLY A 5 22.25 -3.01 -2.46
CA GLY A 5 21.59 -4.32 -2.38
C GLY A 5 20.10 -4.06 -2.20
N SER A 6 19.26 -4.69 -3.03
CA SER A 6 17.80 -4.58 -2.96
C SER A 6 17.31 -4.85 -1.54
N LEU A 7 17.06 -3.79 -0.77
CA LEU A 7 16.42 -3.86 0.53
C LEU A 7 14.92 -3.91 0.24
N VAL A 8 14.32 -5.09 0.35
CA VAL A 8 12.87 -5.25 0.27
C VAL A 8 12.32 -4.87 1.64
N LEU A 9 11.78 -3.65 1.78
CA LEU A 9 11.15 -3.23 3.01
C LEU A 9 9.70 -3.73 3.05
N VAL A 10 9.27 -4.21 4.23
CA VAL A 10 7.92 -4.71 4.48
C VAL A 10 7.26 -3.76 5.46
N ALA A 11 6.15 -3.13 5.04
CA ALA A 11 5.42 -2.17 5.85
C ALA A 11 3.93 -2.52 5.90
N THR A 12 3.32 -2.32 7.07
CA THR A 12 2.04 -2.94 7.42
C THR A 12 1.13 -2.02 8.21
N ALA A 13 -0.16 -1.91 7.84
CA ALA A 13 -1.16 -1.12 8.56
C ALA A 13 -2.57 -1.72 8.51
N PHE A 14 -3.45 -1.17 9.36
CA PHE A 14 -4.75 -1.74 9.71
C PHE A 14 -5.85 -0.65 9.81
N VAL A 15 -7.08 -0.91 9.33
CA VAL A 15 -8.23 0.03 9.39
C VAL A 15 -9.55 -0.66 9.76
N PHE A 16 -10.35 -0.03 10.64
CA PHE A 16 -11.73 -0.43 10.95
C PHE A 16 -12.72 0.19 9.97
N VAL A 17 -13.47 -0.63 9.21
CA VAL A 17 -14.55 -0.20 8.32
C VAL A 17 -15.85 -0.93 8.58
N ALA A 18 -16.83 -0.22 9.14
CA ALA A 18 -18.23 -0.64 9.13
C ALA A 18 -18.78 -0.67 7.69
N CYS A 19 -18.50 -1.74 6.94
CA CYS A 19 -19.03 -1.98 5.60
C CYS A 19 -19.43 -3.45 5.46
N SER A 20 -20.68 -3.67 5.06
CA SER A 20 -21.43 -4.92 5.14
C SER A 20 -21.00 -6.04 4.17
N GLY A 21 -19.74 -6.13 3.73
CA GLY A 21 -19.34 -7.22 2.83
C GLY A 21 -17.86 -7.32 2.49
N GLY A 22 -17.25 -8.41 2.97
CA GLY A 22 -16.01 -9.03 2.45
C GLY A 22 -14.72 -8.22 2.57
N THR A 23 -13.60 -8.87 2.27
CA THR A 23 -12.31 -8.20 2.14
C THR A 23 -12.35 -7.15 1.02
N PRO A 24 -11.91 -5.90 1.27
CA PRO A 24 -11.78 -4.88 0.22
C PRO A 24 -10.90 -5.37 -0.94
N LYS A 25 -11.25 -4.99 -2.17
CA LYS A 25 -10.48 -5.34 -3.36
C LYS A 25 -9.23 -4.47 -3.47
N CYS A 26 -8.24 -4.95 -4.21
CA CYS A 26 -7.00 -4.21 -4.50
C CYS A 26 -7.21 -2.75 -4.93
N SER A 27 -8.26 -2.48 -5.71
CA SER A 27 -8.56 -1.17 -6.31
C SER A 27 -9.53 -0.32 -5.51
N ASP A 28 -10.07 -0.83 -4.40
CA ASP A 28 -11.02 -0.07 -3.58
C ASP A 28 -10.31 1.14 -2.97
N GLU A 29 -11.01 2.28 -2.89
CA GLU A 29 -10.41 3.54 -2.41
C GLU A 29 -9.80 3.39 -1.03
N ILE A 30 -10.45 2.63 -0.14
CA ILE A 30 -9.92 2.40 1.20
C ILE A 30 -8.59 1.63 1.19
N THR A 31 -8.46 0.64 0.32
CA THR A 31 -7.21 -0.11 0.16
C THR A 31 -6.11 0.80 -0.38
N LYS A 32 -6.42 1.61 -1.41
CA LYS A 32 -5.46 2.57 -1.98
C LYS A 32 -4.98 3.57 -0.94
N ASN A 33 -5.90 4.14 -0.16
CA ASN A 33 -5.57 5.12 0.87
C ASN A 33 -4.70 4.49 1.96
N LEU A 34 -4.98 3.25 2.37
CA LEU A 34 -4.17 2.56 3.36
C LEU A 34 -2.74 2.29 2.85
N VAL A 35 -2.58 1.89 1.58
CA VAL A 35 -1.24 1.74 0.95
C VAL A 35 -0.47 3.07 0.97
N ILE A 36 -1.15 4.19 0.68
CA ILE A 36 -0.56 5.52 0.73
C ILE A 36 -0.16 5.90 2.16
N ASP A 37 -1.01 5.61 3.15
CA ASP A 37 -0.71 5.94 4.54
C ASP A 37 0.46 5.10 5.08
N ILE A 38 0.56 3.83 4.69
CA ILE A 38 1.75 3.00 4.96
C ILE A 38 3.02 3.65 4.40
N ALA A 39 2.99 4.16 3.16
CA ALA A 39 4.15 4.82 2.56
C ALA A 39 4.53 6.12 3.31
N LYS A 40 3.55 6.91 3.77
CA LYS A 40 3.78 8.10 4.59
C LYS A 40 4.36 7.75 5.96
N ASP A 41 3.86 6.69 6.58
CA ASP A 41 4.39 6.19 7.85
C ASP A 41 5.84 5.74 7.70
N GLU A 42 6.18 5.11 6.58
CA GLU A 42 7.55 4.73 6.27
C GLU A 42 8.46 5.93 6.02
N LEU A 43 8.01 6.94 5.28
CA LEU A 43 8.75 8.20 5.18
C LEU A 43 8.97 8.85 6.55
N THR A 44 7.98 8.76 7.43
CA THR A 44 8.09 9.28 8.81
C THR A 44 9.10 8.48 9.63
N SER A 45 9.06 7.15 9.56
CA SER A 45 9.97 6.25 10.26
C SER A 45 11.44 6.45 9.85
N GLN A 46 11.67 6.79 8.57
CA GLN A 46 12.98 7.11 8.02
C GLN A 46 13.43 8.57 8.27
N GLY A 47 12.65 9.37 9.01
CA GLY A 47 12.99 10.77 9.29
C GLY A 47 12.79 11.72 8.10
N MET A 48 12.03 11.30 7.09
CA MET A 48 11.71 12.05 5.86
C MET A 48 10.27 12.61 5.87
N SER A 49 9.66 12.75 7.04
CA SER A 49 8.28 13.27 7.17
C SER A 49 8.07 14.66 6.54
N TYR A 50 9.13 15.47 6.42
CA TYR A 50 9.10 16.78 5.77
C TYR A 50 8.75 16.72 4.27
N LEU A 51 8.93 15.56 3.62
CA LEU A 51 8.57 15.36 2.20
C LEU A 51 7.07 15.12 2.01
N ILE A 52 6.38 14.56 2.99
CA ILE A 52 4.96 14.20 2.89
C ILE A 52 4.06 15.36 2.42
N PRO A 53 4.17 16.59 2.96
CA PRO A 53 3.34 17.71 2.48
C PRO A 53 3.76 18.25 1.10
N LEU A 54 4.97 17.92 0.62
CA LEU A 54 5.50 18.38 -0.66
C LEU A 54 5.17 17.43 -1.82
N LEU A 55 4.70 16.23 -1.51
CA LEU A 55 4.45 15.17 -2.48
C LEU A 55 2.95 14.86 -2.57
N LYS A 56 2.48 14.60 -3.79
CA LYS A 56 1.22 13.91 -4.04
C LYS A 56 1.51 12.43 -4.23
N PHE A 57 0.72 11.58 -3.57
CA PHE A 57 0.84 10.13 -3.60
C PHE A 57 -0.34 9.52 -4.34
N GLU A 58 -0.07 8.54 -5.19
CA GLU A 58 -1.09 7.80 -5.92
C GLU A 58 -0.72 6.32 -6.05
N VAL A 59 -1.74 5.46 -6.04
CA VAL A 59 -1.63 4.04 -6.39
C VAL A 59 -2.41 3.84 -7.69
N ASP A 60 -1.70 3.55 -8.77
CA ASP A 60 -2.27 3.40 -10.11
C ASP A 60 -1.81 2.09 -10.79
N THR A 61 -2.38 1.76 -11.94
CA THR A 61 -2.08 0.53 -12.70
C THR A 61 -2.28 -0.73 -11.84
N ILE A 62 -3.32 -0.72 -11.02
CA ILE A 62 -3.61 -1.78 -10.04
C ILE A 62 -4.07 -3.06 -10.75
N ARG A 63 -3.47 -4.18 -10.36
CA ARG A 63 -3.79 -5.51 -10.87
C ARG A 63 -3.95 -6.48 -9.71
N THR A 64 -5.10 -7.14 -9.61
CA THR A 64 -5.24 -8.34 -8.78
C THR A 64 -4.50 -9.48 -9.47
N THR A 65 -3.42 -9.96 -8.87
CA THR A 65 -2.63 -11.07 -9.41
C THR A 65 -3.15 -12.42 -8.94
N LYS A 66 -3.80 -12.47 -7.77
CA LYS A 66 -4.41 -13.68 -7.20
C LYS A 66 -5.53 -13.32 -6.24
N TYR A 67 -6.52 -14.20 -6.15
CA TYR A 67 -7.55 -14.19 -5.11
C TYR A 67 -7.68 -15.59 -4.50
N ASP A 68 -7.41 -15.71 -3.20
CA ASP A 68 -7.62 -16.93 -2.44
C ASP A 68 -8.98 -16.88 -1.75
N LYS A 69 -9.92 -17.67 -2.27
CA LYS A 69 -11.30 -17.75 -1.78
C LYS A 69 -11.42 -18.41 -0.40
N ASN A 70 -10.45 -19.24 -0.01
CA ASN A 70 -10.55 -20.00 1.24
C ASN A 70 -10.32 -19.10 2.46
N ILE A 71 -9.53 -18.04 2.28
CA ILE A 71 -9.15 -17.08 3.33
C ILE A 71 -9.51 -15.63 2.95
N ASP A 72 -10.34 -15.46 1.93
CA ASP A 72 -10.77 -14.18 1.37
C ASP A 72 -9.64 -13.15 1.22
N ARG A 73 -8.55 -13.55 0.54
CA ARG A 73 -7.31 -12.75 0.45
C ARG A 73 -6.96 -12.40 -0.99
N TYR A 74 -6.63 -11.14 -1.21
CA TYR A 74 -6.13 -10.63 -2.49
C TYR A 74 -4.61 -10.46 -2.48
N GLU A 75 -3.97 -10.83 -3.60
CA GLU A 75 -2.62 -10.40 -3.93
C GLU A 75 -2.70 -9.39 -5.07
N CYS A 76 -1.98 -8.29 -4.93
CA CYS A 76 -2.08 -7.11 -5.77
C CYS A 76 -0.70 -6.67 -6.24
N ALA A 77 -0.63 -6.09 -7.43
CA ALA A 77 0.53 -5.39 -7.96
C ALA A 77 0.08 -4.04 -8.51
N ALA A 78 0.85 -2.97 -8.28
CA ALA A 78 0.52 -1.63 -8.71
C ALA A 78 1.78 -0.79 -8.93
N ASN A 79 1.58 0.41 -9.45
CA ASN A 79 2.57 1.48 -9.47
C ASN A 79 2.25 2.46 -8.34
N PHE A 80 3.22 2.70 -7.47
CA PHE A 80 3.18 3.77 -6.49
C PHE A 80 3.83 5.01 -7.09
N ILE A 81 3.08 6.10 -7.21
CA ILE A 81 3.49 7.32 -7.88
C ILE A 81 3.66 8.42 -6.83
N MET A 82 4.81 9.08 -6.85
CA MET A 82 5.12 10.25 -6.04
C MET A 82 5.37 11.42 -6.97
N THR A 83 4.56 12.47 -6.85
CA THR A 83 4.68 13.67 -7.68
C THR A 83 5.04 14.87 -6.82
N GLY A 84 6.21 15.44 -7.05
CA GLY A 84 6.66 16.72 -6.50
C GLY A 84 6.32 17.89 -7.43
N GLU A 85 6.91 19.06 -7.16
CA GLU A 85 6.68 20.27 -7.97
C GLU A 85 7.24 20.14 -9.39
N ASN A 86 8.38 19.46 -9.55
CA ASN A 86 9.12 19.41 -10.82
C ASN A 86 9.31 17.99 -11.37
N ASP A 87 9.02 16.98 -10.57
CA ASP A 87 9.38 15.59 -10.85
C ASP A 87 8.27 14.62 -10.45
N THR A 88 8.27 13.47 -11.12
CA THR A 88 7.41 12.34 -10.83
C THR A 88 8.25 11.09 -10.77
N SER A 89 8.16 10.38 -9.66
CA SER A 89 8.79 9.07 -9.46
C SER A 89 7.73 7.99 -9.44
N THR A 90 8.04 6.84 -10.03
CA THR A 90 7.16 5.66 -10.05
C THR A 90 7.91 4.46 -9.54
N LEU A 91 7.33 3.77 -8.56
CA LEU A 91 7.88 2.57 -7.94
C LEU A 91 6.89 1.41 -8.13
N PRO A 92 7.29 0.30 -8.74
CA PRO A 92 6.45 -0.89 -8.78
C PRO A 92 6.35 -1.50 -7.38
N ILE A 93 5.14 -1.70 -6.89
CA ILE A 93 4.86 -2.31 -5.59
C ILE A 93 4.00 -3.56 -5.73
N THR A 94 4.10 -4.45 -4.75
CA THR A 94 3.12 -5.51 -4.51
C THR A 94 2.52 -5.35 -3.13
N TYR A 95 1.27 -5.75 -2.96
CA TYR A 95 0.61 -5.71 -1.67
C TYR A 95 -0.46 -6.78 -1.55
N THR A 96 -0.85 -7.08 -0.32
CA THR A 96 -1.88 -8.07 -0.01
C THR A 96 -3.00 -7.41 0.76
N VAL A 97 -4.23 -7.90 0.58
CA VAL A 97 -5.41 -7.43 1.32
C VAL A 97 -6.14 -8.63 1.89
N GLU A 98 -6.37 -8.66 3.20
CA GLU A 98 -7.01 -9.77 3.90
C GLU A 98 -7.92 -9.27 5.02
N SER A 99 -9.12 -9.83 5.15
CA SER A 99 -9.96 -9.58 6.34
C SER A 99 -9.36 -10.26 7.57
N THR A 100 -9.65 -9.72 8.75
CA THR A 100 -9.30 -10.36 10.03
C THR A 100 -10.50 -11.10 10.61
N ASP A 101 -10.30 -11.84 11.70
CA ASP A 101 -11.39 -12.53 12.43
C ASP A 101 -12.42 -11.57 13.03
N LYS A 102 -12.04 -10.30 13.19
CA LYS A 102 -12.97 -9.26 13.59
C LYS A 102 -13.73 -8.79 12.38
N LYS A 103 -15.05 -8.71 12.55
CA LYS A 103 -15.91 -8.11 11.54
C LYS A 103 -15.41 -6.70 11.23
N ASP A 104 -15.51 -6.31 9.97
CA ASP A 104 -15.26 -4.92 9.57
C ASP A 104 -13.78 -4.50 9.72
N GLU A 105 -12.88 -5.49 9.76
CA GLU A 105 -11.44 -5.33 10.01
C GLU A 105 -10.64 -5.96 8.85
N PHE A 106 -9.70 -5.21 8.25
CA PHE A 106 -8.83 -5.77 7.21
C PHE A 106 -7.38 -5.26 7.31
N TYR A 107 -6.48 -6.05 6.77
CA TYR A 107 -5.03 -5.87 6.84
C TYR A 107 -4.44 -5.66 5.45
N VAL A 108 -3.49 -4.75 5.35
CA VAL A 108 -2.70 -4.54 4.13
C VAL A 108 -1.23 -4.64 4.45
N ASN A 109 -0.53 -5.50 3.71
CA ASN A 109 0.92 -5.61 3.75
C ASN A 109 1.50 -5.20 2.40
N VAL A 110 2.43 -4.23 2.40
CA VAL A 110 3.02 -3.67 1.18
C VAL A 110 4.50 -4.02 1.10
N TYR A 111 4.96 -4.31 -0.11
CA TYR A 111 6.33 -4.65 -0.44
C TYR A 111 6.82 -3.78 -1.60
N GLY A 112 8.11 -3.43 -1.59
CA GLY A 112 8.73 -2.65 -2.65
C GLY A 112 8.87 -1.16 -2.34
N PHE A 113 8.67 -0.77 -1.08
CA PHE A 113 9.21 0.48 -0.54
C PHE A 113 10.70 0.30 -0.18
#